data_AF-H9FHK5-F1
#
_entry.id   AF-H9FHK5-F1
#
_cell.length_a   1.000
_cell.length_b   1.000
_cell.length_c   1.000
_cell.angle_alpha   90.00
_cell.angle_beta   90.00
_cell.angle_gamma   90.00
#
_symmetry.space_group_name_H-M   'P 1'
#
loop_
_entity.id
_entity.type
_entity.pdbx_description
1 polymer ?
#
loop_
_entity_poly.entity_id
_entity_poly.type
_entity_poly.pdbx_seq_one_letter_code
_entity_poly.pdbx_strand_id
1 'polypeptide(L)'
;WDGRGRLLVKLSPVYAGKTCGLCGNYNGNQGDDFLTPSGLAEPRVEDFGNAWKLHADCQDLQKQHSDPCALNPRMTRFSEEACAVLTSPTFE
;
A
#
# COMPACT_ATOMS: atom_id res chain seq x y z
N TRP A 1 15.28 0.49 5.93
CA TRP A 1 14.85 -0.91 5.81
C TRP A 1 15.10 -1.60 7.13
N ASP A 2 14.19 -2.46 7.59
CA ASP A 2 14.30 -3.13 8.88
C ASP A 2 14.79 -4.59 8.81
N GLY A 3 15.20 -5.07 7.64
CA GLY A 3 15.67 -6.45 7.46
C GLY A 3 14.56 -7.48 7.25
N ARG A 4 13.29 -7.12 7.41
CA ARG A 4 12.17 -8.08 7.41
C ARG A 4 11.16 -7.82 6.31
N GLY A 5 10.79 -6.56 6.10
CA GLY A 5 9.77 -6.21 5.12
C GLY A 5 9.35 -4.75 5.12
N ARG A 6 9.85 -3.93 6.04
CA ARG A 6 9.54 -2.50 6.07
C ARG A 6 10.64 -1.70 5.42
N LEU A 7 10.28 -0.96 4.38
CA LEU A 7 11.10 0.11 3.81
C LEU A 7 10.49 1.47 4.19
N LEU A 8 11.31 2.37 4.71
CA LEU A 8 10.93 3.76 4.97
C LEU A 8 11.76 4.64 4.03
N VAL A 9 11.08 5.33 3.12
CA VAL A 9 11.69 6.29 2.20
C VAL A 9 11.37 7.70 2.71
N LYS A 10 12.40 8.55 2.81
CA LYS A 10 12.25 9.95 3.20
C LYS A 10 12.82 10.82 2.09
N LEU A 11 12.06 11.84 1.70
CA LEU A 11 12.45 12.77 0.65
C LEU A 11 12.51 14.19 1.22
N SER A 12 13.43 14.98 0.69
CA SER A 12 13.45 16.42 0.94
C SER A 12 12.25 17.08 0.22
N PRO A 13 11.66 18.16 0.77
CA PRO A 13 10.56 18.88 0.12
C PRO A 13 10.87 19.37 -1.31
N VAL A 14 12.15 19.47 -1.70
CA VAL A 14 12.56 19.83 -3.07
C VAL A 14 12.08 18.84 -4.15
N TYR A 15 11.67 17.63 -3.73
CA TYR A 15 11.11 16.59 -4.59
C TYR A 15 9.58 16.61 -4.68
N ALA A 16 8.91 17.57 -4.02
CA ALA A 16 7.46 17.68 -4.11
C ALA A 16 7.01 17.87 -5.58
N GLY A 17 6.06 17.05 -6.02
CA GLY A 17 5.58 17.01 -7.41
C GLY A 17 6.60 16.48 -8.42
N LYS A 18 7.73 15.90 -7.98
CA LYS A 18 8.81 15.38 -8.84
C LYS A 18 9.02 13.88 -8.70
N THR A 19 8.12 13.19 -8.03
CA THR A 19 8.15 11.73 -7.91
C THR A 19 7.03 11.10 -8.72
N CYS A 20 7.15 9.80 -8.93
CA CYS A 20 6.10 8.94 -9.45
C CYS A 20 6.35 7.51 -8.92
N GLY A 21 5.39 6.62 -9.12
CA GLY A 21 5.46 5.25 -8.65
C GLY A 21 4.42 4.93 -7.59
N LEU A 22 4.59 3.78 -6.95
CA LEU A 22 3.67 3.26 -5.92
C LEU A 22 3.55 4.16 -4.67
N CYS A 23 4.46 5.12 -4.48
CA CYS A 23 4.43 6.09 -3.38
C CYS A 23 3.86 7.46 -3.77
N GLY A 24 3.25 7.58 -4.96
CA GLY A 24 2.63 8.82 -5.44
C GLY A 24 3.63 9.86 -5.96
N ASN A 25 3.12 11.07 -6.18
CA ASN A 25 3.87 12.18 -6.77
C ASN A 25 4.37 13.23 -5.76
N TYR A 26 4.04 13.03 -4.47
CA TYR A 26 4.46 13.88 -3.36
C TYR A 26 4.07 15.37 -3.52
N ASN A 27 2.95 15.67 -4.19
CA ASN A 27 2.48 17.06 -4.39
C ASN A 27 1.56 17.57 -3.25
N GLY A 28 1.15 16.71 -2.32
CA GLY A 28 0.22 17.03 -1.23
C GLY A 28 -1.27 16.78 -1.52
N ASN A 29 -1.61 16.30 -2.71
CA ASN A 29 -2.95 15.94 -3.15
C ASN A 29 -3.13 14.42 -3.23
N GLN A 30 -3.73 13.81 -2.22
CA GLN A 30 -3.95 12.35 -2.19
C GLN A 30 -4.89 11.86 -3.30
N GLY A 31 -5.71 12.74 -3.89
CA GLY A 31 -6.66 12.38 -4.94
C GLY A 31 -6.01 11.99 -6.26
N ASP A 32 -4.72 12.30 -6.47
CA ASP A 32 -3.97 11.94 -7.67
C ASP A 32 -2.77 11.01 -7.39
N ASP A 33 -2.66 10.45 -6.19
CA ASP A 33 -1.55 9.53 -5.87
C ASP A 33 -1.58 8.24 -6.69
N PHE A 34 -2.75 7.86 -7.23
CA PHE A 34 -2.92 6.70 -8.12
C PHE A 34 -2.68 7.01 -9.60
N LEU A 35 -1.78 7.95 -9.89
CA LEU A 35 -1.30 8.22 -11.24
C LEU A 35 -0.44 7.06 -11.77
N THR A 36 -0.83 6.57 -12.95
CA THR A 36 -0.08 5.55 -13.71
C THR A 36 1.04 6.18 -14.54
N PRO A 37 1.97 5.39 -15.09
CA PRO A 37 2.99 5.90 -16.00
C PRO A 37 2.44 6.62 -17.26
N SER A 38 1.19 6.39 -17.64
CA SER A 38 0.53 7.08 -18.76
C SER A 38 -0.05 8.45 -18.37
N GLY A 39 0.02 8.83 -17.09
CA GLY A 39 -0.54 10.08 -16.57
C GLY A 39 -2.03 10.03 -16.26
N LEU A 40 -2.65 8.83 -16.29
CA LEU A 40 -4.04 8.63 -15.90
C LEU A 40 -4.14 8.20 -14.45
N ALA A 41 -5.09 8.75 -13.70
CA ALA A 41 -5.38 8.34 -12.33
C ALA A 41 -6.39 7.18 -12.33
N GLU A 42 -6.02 6.07 -11.72
CA GLU A 42 -6.89 4.89 -11.63
C GLU A 42 -7.73 4.92 -10.34
N PRO A 43 -9.02 4.52 -10.39
CA PRO A 43 -9.89 4.50 -9.20
C PRO A 43 -9.67 3.25 -8.32
N ARG A 44 -9.04 2.20 -8.86
CA ARG A 44 -8.82 0.93 -8.18
C ARG A 44 -7.33 0.73 -7.89
N VAL A 45 -7.02 0.28 -6.68
CA VAL A 45 -5.64 0.05 -6.23
C VAL A 45 -4.95 -1.05 -7.05
N GLU A 46 -5.70 -2.04 -7.51
CA GLU A 46 -5.16 -3.14 -8.33
C GLU A 46 -4.73 -2.65 -9.71
N ASP A 47 -5.54 -1.82 -10.37
CA ASP A 47 -5.22 -1.25 -11.68
C ASP A 47 -3.99 -0.33 -11.57
N PHE A 48 -3.96 0.52 -10.53
CA PHE A 48 -2.81 1.36 -10.22
C PHE A 48 -1.54 0.53 -9.99
N GLY A 49 -1.60 -0.48 -9.12
CA GLY A 49 -0.46 -1.33 -8.81
C GLY A 49 0.06 -2.12 -10.02
N ASN A 50 -0.85 -2.66 -10.84
CA ASN A 50 -0.52 -3.40 -12.05
C ASN A 50 0.16 -2.50 -13.10
N ALA A 51 -0.21 -1.22 -13.19
CA ALA A 51 0.41 -0.26 -14.12
C ALA A 51 1.89 0.04 -13.80
N TRP A 52 2.35 -0.21 -12.57
CA TRP A 52 3.72 0.03 -12.11
C TRP A 52 4.62 -1.22 -12.12
N LYS A 53 4.17 -2.33 -12.69
CA LYS A 53 4.99 -3.54 -12.84
C LYS A 53 6.21 -3.28 -13.73
N LEU A 54 7.36 -3.83 -13.33
CA LEU A 54 8.60 -3.71 -14.11
C LEU A 54 8.64 -4.67 -15.30
N HIS A 55 8.01 -5.83 -15.18
CA HIS A 55 8.01 -6.87 -16.21
C HIS A 55 6.58 -7.17 -16.67
N ALA A 56 6.39 -7.19 -17.99
CA ALA A 56 5.08 -7.36 -18.61
C ALA A 56 4.52 -8.79 -18.49
N ASP A 57 5.37 -9.77 -18.21
CA ASP A 57 5.01 -11.18 -18.00
C ASP A 57 4.46 -11.44 -16.58
N CYS A 58 4.65 -10.51 -15.65
CA CYS A 58 4.02 -10.58 -14.34
C CYS A 58 2.49 -10.52 -14.50
N GLN A 59 1.79 -11.47 -13.88
CA GLN A 59 0.33 -11.54 -13.94
C GLN A 59 -0.30 -10.31 -13.28
N ASP A 60 -1.42 -9.83 -13.81
CA ASP A 60 -2.22 -8.79 -13.16
C ASP A 60 -2.86 -9.36 -11.90
N LEU A 61 -2.72 -8.63 -10.80
CA LEU A 61 -3.52 -8.87 -9.61
C LEU A 61 -4.97 -8.52 -9.94
N GLN A 62 -5.87 -9.49 -9.74
CA GLN A 62 -7.29 -9.25 -9.74
C GLN A 62 -7.74 -8.74 -8.38
N LYS A 63 -8.91 -8.10 -8.34
CA LYS A 63 -9.54 -7.57 -7.13
C LYS A 63 -9.43 -8.54 -5.95
N GLN A 64 -8.59 -8.20 -4.97
CA GLN A 64 -8.28 -9.11 -3.87
C GLN A 64 -9.09 -8.72 -2.63
N HIS A 65 -10.29 -9.29 -2.53
CA HIS A 65 -11.28 -9.00 -1.48
C HIS A 65 -11.36 -10.07 -0.38
N SER A 66 -10.31 -10.84 -0.17
CA SER A 66 -10.32 -11.87 0.86
C SER A 66 -9.71 -11.35 2.14
N ASP A 67 -10.54 -11.07 3.14
CA ASP A 67 -10.10 -10.94 4.52
C ASP A 67 -9.29 -12.19 4.92
N PRO A 68 -7.99 -12.05 5.25
CA PRO A 68 -7.16 -13.19 5.65
C PRO A 68 -7.70 -13.92 6.88
N CYS A 69 -8.43 -13.24 7.77
CA CYS A 69 -9.05 -13.86 8.95
C CYS A 69 -10.23 -14.75 8.56
N ALA A 70 -11.00 -14.37 7.54
CA ALA A 70 -12.05 -15.22 6.97
C ALA A 70 -11.47 -16.46 6.27
N LEU A 71 -10.31 -16.31 5.61
CA LEU A 71 -9.61 -17.43 4.97
C LEU A 71 -8.96 -18.39 5.97
N ASN A 72 -8.53 -17.89 7.13
CA ASN A 72 -7.90 -18.70 8.17
C ASN A 72 -8.53 -18.46 9.55
N PRO A 73 -9.75 -18.99 9.81
CA PRO A 73 -10.46 -18.76 11.06
C PRO A 73 -9.73 -19.25 12.32
N ARG A 74 -8.78 -20.19 12.17
CA ARG A 74 -7.98 -20.71 13.29
C ARG A 74 -7.04 -19.65 13.87
N MET A 75 -6.59 -18.71 13.04
CA MET A 75 -5.66 -17.66 13.46
C MET A 75 -6.38 -16.42 13.98
N THR A 76 -7.68 -16.26 13.71
CA THR A 76 -8.44 -15.04 14.03
C THR A 76 -8.33 -14.64 15.49
N ARG A 77 -8.65 -15.53 16.44
CA ARG A 77 -8.57 -15.22 17.88
C ARG A 77 -7.16 -14.77 18.30
N PHE A 78 -6.14 -15.47 17.83
CA PHE A 78 -4.76 -15.11 18.16
C PHE A 78 -4.37 -13.74 17.60
N SER A 79 -4.74 -13.46 16.34
CA SER A 79 -4.50 -12.17 15.70
C SER A 79 -5.21 -11.02 16.43
N GLU A 80 -6.48 -11.22 16.81
CA GLU A 80 -7.27 -10.23 17.54
C GLU A 80 -6.64 -9.92 18.91
N GLU A 81 -6.31 -10.96 19.70
CA GLU A 81 -5.69 -10.80 21.02
C GLU A 81 -4.32 -10.10 20.91
N ALA A 82 -3.49 -10.48 19.93
CA ALA A 82 -2.17 -9.88 19.74
C ALA A 82 -2.25 -8.41 19.29
N CYS A 83 -3.19 -8.08 18.40
CA CYS A 83 -3.34 -6.73 17.86
C CYS A 83 -4.12 -5.78 18.79
N ALA A 84 -4.95 -6.30 19.71
CA ALA A 84 -5.78 -5.50 20.61
C ALA A 84 -4.98 -4.52 21.50
N VAL A 85 -3.68 -4.79 21.72
CA VAL A 85 -2.79 -3.88 22.46
C VAL A 85 -2.72 -2.48 21.81
N LEU A 86 -2.80 -2.39 20.47
CA LEU A 86 -2.69 -1.13 19.73
C LEU A 86 -3.85 -0.16 20.02
N THR A 87 -4.98 -0.68 20.50
CA THR A 87 -6.17 0.11 20.90
C THR A 87 -6.38 0.12 22.41
N SER A 88 -5.37 -0.32 23.18
CA SER A 88 -5.42 -0.29 24.64
C SER A 88 -5.00 1.08 25.17
N PRO A 89 -5.32 1.41 26.44
CA PRO A 89 -4.88 2.64 27.10
C PRO A 89 -3.36 2.82 27.16
N THR A 90 -2.56 1.78 26.87
CA THR A 90 -1.09 1.88 26.79
C THR A 90 -0.62 2.83 25.69
N PHE A 91 -1.42 2.97 24.63
CA PHE A 91 -1.12 3.79 23.45
C PHE A 91 -2.09 4.97 23.28
N GLU A 92 -2.84 5.33 24.32
CA GLU A 92 -3.57 6.60 24.44
C GLU A 92 -2.68 7.68 25.08
#